data_AF-A0A4Q2KSI7-F1
#
_entry.id   AF-A0A4Q2KSI7-F1
#
_cell.length_a   1.000
_cell.length_b   1.000
_cell.length_c   1.000
_cell.angle_alpha   90.00
_cell.angle_beta   90.00
_cell.angle_gamma   90.00
#
_symmetry.space_group_name_H-M   'P 1'
#
loop_
_entity.id
_entity.type
_entity.pdbx_description
1 polymer ?
#
loop_
_entity_poly.entity_id
_entity_poly.type
_entity_poly.pdbx_seq_one_letter_code
_entity_poly.pdbx_strand_id
1 'polypeptide(L)'
;MRVLSIQYNHVRNLKNQKISFCAPIQVFYGKNGQGKTSILEAIYFAGTGLSFRTRHTSEMITYTEDELSCFLEYQDQFSKKSLAVSIEKDKKFFFFLGKKISQMEFYGNLNMIFYIPEDVMLINGSPRLR
;
A
#
# COMPACT_ATOMS: atom_id res chain seq x y z
N MET A 1 3.44 -7.04 14.20
CA MET A 1 2.79 -7.52 12.96
C MET A 1 3.88 -7.74 11.92
N ARG A 2 3.77 -8.78 11.09
CA ARG A 2 4.73 -9.11 10.03
C ARG A 2 3.99 -9.29 8.72
N VAL A 3 4.35 -8.53 7.69
CA VAL A 3 3.84 -8.74 6.33
C VAL A 3 4.46 -10.02 5.76
N LEU A 4 3.63 -10.91 5.24
CA LEU A 4 4.02 -12.21 4.66
C LEU A 4 4.06 -12.14 3.14
N SER A 5 3.09 -11.46 2.53
CA SER A 5 3.05 -11.29 1.08
C SER A 5 2.28 -10.04 0.68
N ILE A 6 2.61 -9.54 -0.51
CA ILE A 6 1.83 -8.52 -1.23
C ILE A 6 1.61 -9.01 -2.65
N GLN A 7 0.37 -8.92 -3.12
CA GLN A 7 0.00 -9.06 -4.51
C GLN A 7 -0.59 -7.73 -4.97
N TYR A 8 -0.18 -7.26 -6.13
CA TYR A 8 -0.68 -6.03 -6.71
C TYR A 8 -0.96 -6.21 -8.21
N ASN A 9 -2.03 -5.58 -8.68
CA ASN A 9 -2.39 -5.51 -10.09
C ASN A 9 -2.63 -4.05 -10.48
N HIS A 10 -2.08 -3.66 -11.62
CA HIS A 10 -2.26 -2.34 -12.24
C HIS A 10 -1.86 -1.18 -11.31
N VAL A 11 -0.72 -1.34 -10.62
CA VAL A 11 -0.14 -0.29 -9.76
C VAL A 11 1.00 0.42 -10.48
N ARG A 12 0.77 1.67 -10.91
CA ARG A 12 1.73 2.54 -11.59
C ARG A 12 2.44 1.84 -12.74
N ASN A 13 3.75 1.67 -12.65
CA ASN A 13 4.60 1.03 -13.64
C ASN A 13 5.00 -0.40 -13.25
N LEU A 14 4.38 -0.97 -12.21
CA LEU A 14 4.69 -2.33 -11.77
C LEU A 14 3.96 -3.34 -12.66
N LYS A 15 4.66 -4.42 -13.01
CA LYS A 15 4.03 -5.60 -13.60
C LYS A 15 3.27 -6.35 -12.52
N ASN A 16 2.07 -6.84 -12.83
CA ASN A 16 1.24 -7.63 -11.92
C ASN A 16 2.06 -8.79 -11.34
N GLN A 17 2.17 -8.84 -10.01
CA GLN A 17 3.06 -9.78 -9.33
C GLN A 17 2.61 -10.02 -7.89
N LYS A 18 2.94 -11.21 -7.37
CA LYS A 18 2.95 -11.52 -5.94
C LYS A 18 4.39 -11.62 -5.43
N ILE A 19 4.69 -10.95 -4.33
CA ILE A 19 5.98 -10.99 -3.64
C ILE A 19 5.75 -11.59 -2.25
N SER A 20 6.57 -12.58 -1.88
CA SER A 20 6.59 -13.19 -0.55
C SER A 20 7.79 -12.70 0.26
N PHE A 21 7.58 -12.44 1.55
CA PHE A 21 8.58 -11.90 2.46
C PHE A 21 9.01 -12.93 3.52
N CYS A 22 10.22 -13.44 3.35
CA CYS A 22 10.75 -14.51 4.19
C CYS A 22 11.59 -14.03 5.38
N ALA A 23 12.04 -12.78 5.38
CA ALA A 23 12.89 -12.22 6.43
C ALA A 23 12.24 -10.99 7.11
N PRO A 24 12.71 -10.59 8.31
CA PRO A 24 12.21 -9.40 8.99
C PRO A 24 12.65 -8.09 8.30
N ILE A 25 13.72 -8.13 7.50
CA ILE A 25 14.23 -6.98 6.76
C ILE A 25 14.28 -7.32 5.28
N GLN A 26 13.55 -6.54 4.47
CA GLN A 26 13.51 -6.67 3.02
C GLN A 26 14.18 -5.46 2.38
N VAL A 27 15.15 -5.71 1.50
CA VAL A 27 15.88 -4.66 0.79
C VAL A 27 15.49 -4.70 -0.69
N PHE A 28 14.87 -3.62 -1.16
CA PHE A 28 14.64 -3.39 -2.58
C PHE A 28 15.75 -2.51 -3.13
N TYR A 29 16.55 -3.03 -4.06
CA TYR A 29 17.67 -2.31 -4.68
C TYR A 29 17.56 -2.35 -6.21
N GLY A 30 18.22 -1.42 -6.90
CA GLY A 30 18.16 -1.29 -8.35
C GLY A 30 18.24 0.17 -8.80
N LYS A 31 18.18 0.43 -10.11
CA LYS A 31 18.26 1.80 -10.65
C LYS A 31 17.03 2.63 -10.31
N ASN A 32 17.16 3.95 -10.34
CA ASN A 32 16.02 4.87 -10.19
C ASN A 32 14.98 4.61 -11.29
N GLY A 33 13.71 4.79 -10.96
CA GLY A 33 12.59 4.55 -11.89
C GLY A 33 12.15 3.08 -12.02
N GLN A 34 12.86 2.11 -11.43
CA GLN A 34 12.49 0.68 -11.54
C GLN A 34 11.31 0.23 -10.65
N GLY A 35 10.61 1.15 -9.98
CA GLY A 35 9.41 0.83 -9.20
C GLY A 35 9.63 0.46 -7.73
N LYS A 36 10.85 0.62 -7.18
CA LYS A 36 11.12 0.38 -5.74
C LYS A 36 10.15 1.14 -4.82
N THR A 37 10.00 2.45 -5.05
CA THR A 37 9.05 3.30 -4.32
C THR A 37 7.59 2.89 -4.61
N SER A 38 7.29 2.46 -5.83
CA SER A 38 5.94 1.97 -6.19
C SER A 38 5.58 0.69 -5.44
N ILE A 39 6.54 -0.21 -5.16
CA ILE A 39 6.31 -1.42 -4.35
C ILE A 39 5.98 -1.02 -2.90
N LEU A 40 6.75 -0.09 -2.32
CA LEU A 40 6.47 0.43 -0.98
C LEU A 40 5.10 1.11 -0.92
N GLU A 41 4.72 1.83 -1.98
CA GLU A 41 3.40 2.45 -2.11
C GLU A 41 2.28 1.44 -2.23
N ALA A 42 2.49 0.33 -2.96
CA ALA A 42 1.53 -0.76 -3.04
C ALA A 42 1.29 -1.40 -1.67
N ILE A 43 2.35 -1.61 -0.87
CA ILE A 43 2.24 -2.13 0.51
C ILE A 43 1.50 -1.14 1.40
N TYR A 44 1.87 0.15 1.35
CA TYR A 44 1.21 1.19 2.14
C TYR A 44 -0.28 1.30 1.78
N PHE A 45 -0.60 1.30 0.49
CA PHE A 45 -1.97 1.31 -0.02
C PHE A 45 -2.74 0.06 0.40
N ALA A 46 -2.13 -1.12 0.36
CA ALA A 46 -2.80 -2.36 0.77
C ALA A 46 -3.18 -2.40 2.26
N GLY A 47 -2.48 -1.67 3.13
CA GLY A 47 -2.79 -1.61 4.56
C GLY A 47 -3.53 -0.36 5.01
N THR A 48 -3.59 0.70 4.20
CA THR A 48 -4.27 1.97 4.56
C THR A 48 -5.32 2.44 3.56
N GLY A 49 -5.28 1.94 2.33
CA GLY A 49 -6.03 2.48 1.20
C GLY A 49 -5.59 3.89 0.77
N LEU A 50 -4.43 4.38 1.23
CA LEU A 50 -3.92 5.70 0.89
C LEU A 50 -2.62 5.60 0.08
N SER A 51 -2.32 6.65 -0.68
CA SER A 51 -0.99 6.88 -1.24
C SER A 51 -0.26 7.88 -0.35
N PHE A 52 1.03 7.65 -0.12
CA PHE A 52 1.90 8.64 0.51
C PHE A 52 2.42 9.70 -0.49
N ARG A 53 2.23 9.50 -1.81
CA ARG A 53 2.72 10.41 -2.87
C ARG A 53 1.64 11.36 -3.38
N THR A 54 0.39 10.95 -3.35
CA THR A 54 -0.73 11.71 -3.92
C THR A 54 -2.00 11.55 -3.08
N ARG A 55 -2.86 12.56 -3.12
CA ARG A 55 -4.20 12.51 -2.51
C ARG A 55 -5.20 11.76 -3.40
N HIS A 56 -4.95 11.71 -4.69
CA HIS A 56 -5.84 11.08 -5.67
C HIS A 56 -5.36 9.66 -5.94
N THR A 57 -5.92 8.68 -5.21
CA THR A 57 -5.47 7.29 -5.35
C THR A 57 -5.77 6.67 -6.72
N SER A 58 -6.62 7.30 -7.55
CA SER A 58 -6.80 6.93 -8.96
C SER A 58 -5.54 7.15 -9.80
N GLU A 59 -4.66 8.08 -9.43
CA GLU A 59 -3.35 8.28 -10.09
C GLU A 59 -2.37 7.12 -9.83
N MET A 60 -2.70 6.20 -8.93
CA MET A 60 -1.93 4.97 -8.76
C MET A 60 -2.23 3.93 -9.83
N ILE A 61 -3.37 4.03 -10.53
CA ILE A 61 -3.78 3.07 -11.55
C ILE A 61 -2.78 3.13 -12.71
N THR A 62 -2.37 1.97 -13.21
CA THR A 62 -1.52 1.87 -14.39
C THR A 62 -2.17 2.57 -15.59
N TYR A 63 -1.38 3.28 -16.38
CA TYR A 63 -1.88 3.93 -17.59
C TYR A 63 -2.58 2.89 -18.48
N THR A 64 -3.74 3.27 -19.04
CA THR A 64 -4.69 2.43 -19.82
C THR A 64 -5.52 1.41 -19.03
N GLU A 65 -5.36 1.31 -17.71
CA GLU A 65 -6.19 0.46 -16.87
C GLU A 65 -7.28 1.29 -16.16
N ASP A 66 -8.42 0.66 -15.87
CA ASP A 66 -9.55 1.30 -15.18
C ASP A 66 -9.70 0.85 -13.72
N GLU A 67 -8.85 -0.09 -13.31
CA GLU A 67 -8.88 -0.72 -11.99
C GLU A 67 -7.49 -0.95 -11.42
N LEU A 68 -7.42 -1.00 -10.09
CA LEU A 68 -6.23 -1.34 -9.32
C LEU A 68 -6.63 -2.24 -8.17
N SER A 69 -5.83 -3.25 -7.85
CA SER A 69 -6.04 -4.05 -6.65
C SER A 69 -4.73 -4.39 -5.95
N CYS A 70 -4.77 -4.34 -4.62
CA CYS A 70 -3.72 -4.83 -3.76
C CYS A 70 -4.30 -5.80 -2.73
N PHE A 71 -3.62 -6.93 -2.54
CA PHE A 71 -3.94 -7.94 -1.54
C PHE A 71 -2.70 -8.22 -0.69
N LEU A 72 -2.82 -8.06 0.61
CA LEU A 72 -1.73 -8.18 1.57
C LEU A 72 -2.06 -9.22 2.62
N GLU A 73 -1.13 -10.16 2.84
CA GLU A 73 -1.19 -11.11 3.93
C GLU A 73 -0.21 -10.70 5.01
N TYR A 74 -0.65 -10.71 6.26
CA TYR A 74 0.21 -10.45 7.41
C TYR A 74 -0.11 -11.40 8.55
N GLN A 75 0.80 -11.47 9.51
CA GLN A 75 0.65 -12.22 10.75
C GLN A 75 0.82 -11.29 11.94
N ASP A 76 -0.09 -11.38 12.90
CA ASP A 76 0.09 -10.82 14.23
C ASP A 76 0.40 -11.93 15.25
N GLN A 77 0.34 -11.62 16.53
CA GLN A 77 0.62 -12.59 17.60
C GLN A 77 -0.41 -13.74 17.69
N PHE A 78 -1.58 -13.59 17.07
CA PHE A 78 -2.69 -14.53 17.18
C PHE A 78 -2.89 -15.34 15.91
N SER A 79 -2.91 -14.69 14.74
CA SER A 79 -3.27 -15.37 13.49
C SER A 79 -2.71 -14.69 12.24
N LYS A 80 -2.79 -15.44 11.13
CA LYS A 80 -2.65 -14.87 9.78
C LYS A 80 -3.94 -14.16 9.40
N LYS A 81 -3.80 -12.98 8.82
CA LYS A 81 -4.88 -12.12 8.38
C LYS A 81 -4.60 -11.59 6.99
N SER A 82 -5.64 -11.16 6.30
CA SER A 82 -5.54 -10.57 4.97
C SER A 82 -6.31 -9.27 4.87
N LEU A 83 -5.74 -8.34 4.12
CA LEU A 83 -6.34 -7.07 3.73
C LEU A 83 -6.37 -7.01 2.21
N ALA A 84 -7.44 -6.47 1.64
CA ALA A 84 -7.48 -6.13 0.23
C ALA A 84 -8.07 -4.73 0.05
N VAL A 85 -7.49 -3.98 -0.89
CA VAL A 85 -8.03 -2.70 -1.34
C VAL A 85 -8.08 -2.73 -2.86
N SER A 86 -9.22 -2.40 -3.44
CA SER A 86 -9.36 -2.17 -4.88
C SER A 86 -9.94 -0.81 -5.18
N ILE A 87 -9.62 -0.30 -6.36
CA ILE A 87 -10.27 0.85 -6.97
C ILE A 87 -10.84 0.38 -8.29
N GLU A 88 -12.13 0.58 -8.49
CA GLU A 88 -12.83 0.29 -9.76
C GLU A 88 -13.73 1.48 -10.08
N LYS A 89 -13.56 2.09 -11.26
CA LYS A 89 -14.36 3.27 -11.68
C LYS A 89 -14.41 4.36 -10.60
N ASP A 90 -13.24 4.72 -10.08
CA ASP A 90 -13.02 5.68 -8.97
C ASP A 90 -13.66 5.34 -7.61
N LYS A 91 -14.26 4.15 -7.46
CA LYS A 91 -14.79 3.68 -6.18
C LYS A 91 -13.79 2.77 -5.50
N LYS A 92 -13.52 3.03 -4.22
CA LYS A 92 -12.63 2.22 -3.40
C LYS A 92 -13.40 1.16 -2.62
N PHE A 93 -12.89 -0.06 -2.62
CA PHE A 93 -13.42 -1.17 -1.85
C PHE A 93 -12.37 -1.71 -0.89
N PHE A 94 -12.83 -2.11 0.30
CA PHE A 94 -11.98 -2.58 1.38
C PHE A 94 -12.45 -3.95 1.83
N PHE A 95 -11.50 -4.85 2.05
CA PHE A 95 -11.77 -6.19 2.51
C PHE A 95 -10.83 -6.56 3.66
N PHE A 96 -11.39 -7.23 4.66
CA PHE A 96 -10.65 -7.84 5.75
C PHE A 96 -11.07 -9.29 5.88
N LEU A 97 -10.10 -10.21 5.84
CA LEU A 97 -10.37 -11.66 5.85
C LEU A 97 -11.37 -12.08 4.75
N GLY A 98 -11.27 -11.46 3.57
CA GLY A 98 -12.16 -11.72 2.42
C GLY A 98 -13.57 -11.14 2.55
N LYS A 99 -13.94 -10.53 3.68
CA LYS A 99 -15.22 -9.85 3.86
C LYS A 99 -15.10 -8.38 3.51
N LYS A 100 -16.05 -7.86 2.74
CA LYS A 100 -16.15 -6.43 2.45
C LYS A 100 -16.47 -5.68 3.74
N ILE A 101 -15.70 -4.64 4.04
CA ILE A 101 -15.86 -3.81 5.23
C ILE A 101 -15.85 -2.32 4.86
N SER A 102 -16.24 -1.47 5.80
CA SER A 102 -16.12 -0.03 5.62
C SER A 102 -14.66 0.43 5.72
N GLN A 103 -14.38 1.64 5.21
CA GLN A 103 -13.06 2.26 5.34
C GLN A 103 -12.67 2.49 6.81
N MET A 104 -13.63 2.85 7.68
CA MET A 104 -13.37 3.06 9.09
C MET A 104 -12.96 1.75 9.79
N GLU A 105 -13.66 0.65 9.50
CA GLU A 105 -13.32 -0.66 10.04
C GLU A 105 -12.00 -1.19 9.49
N PHE A 106 -11.57 -0.73 8.31
CA PHE A 106 -10.32 -1.15 7.68
C PHE A 106 -9.10 -0.56 8.40
N TYR A 107 -9.21 0.68 8.88
CA TYR A 107 -8.13 1.36 9.59
C TYR A 107 -7.75 0.63 10.90
N GLY A 108 -6.44 0.54 11.16
CA GLY A 108 -5.89 -0.08 12.37
C GLY A 108 -5.76 -1.61 12.33
N ASN A 109 -6.28 -2.29 11.29
CA ASN A 109 -6.06 -3.73 11.13
C ASN A 109 -4.58 -4.05 10.88
N LEU A 110 -3.84 -3.17 10.22
CA LEU A 110 -2.40 -3.28 10.07
C LEU A 110 -1.76 -1.93 10.38
N ASN A 111 -1.06 -1.86 11.50
CA ASN A 111 -0.33 -0.66 11.88
C ASN A 111 0.98 -0.60 11.09
N MET A 112 1.15 0.47 10.32
CA MET A 112 2.35 0.73 9.54
C MET A 112 2.82 2.15 9.80
N ILE A 113 4.14 2.29 9.92
CA ILE A 113 4.81 3.59 9.92
C ILE A 113 5.59 3.63 8.62
N PHE A 114 5.41 4.72 7.89
CA PHE A 114 6.13 4.97 6.66
C PHE A 114 7.04 6.18 6.88
N TYR A 115 8.28 6.08 6.40
CA TYR A 115 9.27 7.13 6.51
C TYR A 115 9.80 7.45 5.13
N ILE A 116 9.73 8.73 4.77
CA ILE A 116 10.27 9.24 3.51
C ILE A 116 11.18 10.45 3.72
N PRO A 117 12.12 10.70 2.79
CA PRO A 117 12.95 11.89 2.84
C PRO A 117 12.16 13.20 2.97
N GLU A 118 10.95 13.26 2.41
CA GLU A 118 10.07 14.42 2.46
C GLU A 118 9.53 14.72 3.87
N ASP A 119 9.58 13.76 4.81
CA ASP A 119 9.12 13.96 6.19
C ASP A 119 9.93 15.05 6.94
N VAL A 120 11.11 15.42 6.44
CA VAL A 120 11.89 16.58 6.93
C VAL A 120 11.07 17.88 6.87
N MET A 121 10.11 17.97 5.96
CA MET A 121 9.21 19.13 5.85
C MET A 121 8.27 19.28 7.05
N LEU A 122 8.01 18.23 7.83
CA LEU A 122 7.23 18.36 9.06
C LEU A 122 7.95 19.24 10.10
N ILE A 123 9.28 19.16 10.13
CA ILE A 123 10.13 19.93 11.03
C ILE A 123 10.30 21.36 10.49
N ASN A 124 10.72 21.48 9.23
CA ASN A 124 11.20 22.74 8.65
C ASN A 124 10.19 23.47 7.76
N GLY A 125 9.06 22.85 7.45
CA GLY A 125 8.04 23.40 6.54
C GLY A 125 7.05 24.34 7.22
N SER A 126 6.14 24.88 6.41
CA SER A 126 5.09 25.79 6.88
C SER A 126 4.15 25.11 7.91
N PRO A 127 3.52 25.87 8.83
CA PRO A 127 2.58 25.31 9.81
C PRO A 127 1.44 24.49 9.20
N ARG A 128 1.06 24.74 7.95
CA ARG A 128 0.03 23.98 7.21
C ARG A 128 0.41 22.52 6.94
N LEU A 129 1.71 22.19 7.04
CA LEU A 129 2.23 20.85 6.83
C LEU A 129 2.36 20.05 8.13
N ARG A 130 2.11 20.67 9.29
CA ARG A 130 2.14 20.03 10.62
C ARG A 130 0.77 19.51 11.02
#